data_AF-A0A1M7XWP6-F1
#
_entry.id   AF-A0A1M7XWP6-F1
#
_cell.length_a   1.000
_cell.length_b   1.000
_cell.length_c   1.000
_cell.angle_alpha   90.00
_cell.angle_beta   90.00
_cell.angle_gamma   90.00
#
_symmetry.space_group_name_H-M   'P 1'
#
loop_
_entity.id
_entity.type
_entity.pdbx_description
1 polymer ?
#
loop_
_entity_poly.entity_id
_entity_poly.type
_entity_poly.pdbx_seq_one_letter_code
_entity_poly.pdbx_strand_id
1 'polypeptide(L)'
;MLAGKGFGKVINMAGGIKGWNSETAVGPEDLGLSLFTGHESLEEVLVIAYSLEKGLFDFYISMTEIITDTKVRQLFNQLSTIEIKHQERVLAEYNDLKKNHITREEFEQQPAATMMEGGLTTEEYLALYKPDLDSIRDVVSLAMGIEGQALDLYSRAADRASNKEVKNSLLKIADEERAHLRQLGALLD
;
A
#
# COMPACT_ATOMS: atom_id res chain seq x y z
N MET A 1 -16.67 15.61 23.41
CA MET A 1 -15.25 15.95 23.30
C MET A 1 -14.39 14.84 23.89
N LEU A 2 -13.24 14.50 23.27
CA LEU A 2 -12.33 13.44 23.73
C LEU A 2 -11.78 13.68 25.14
N ALA A 3 -11.65 14.94 25.58
CA ALA A 3 -11.28 15.30 26.94
C ALA A 3 -12.27 14.78 28.02
N GLY A 4 -13.53 14.52 27.65
CA GLY A 4 -14.55 13.93 28.54
C GLY A 4 -14.57 12.40 28.55
N LYS A 5 -13.67 11.73 27.80
CA LYS A 5 -13.60 10.26 27.67
C LYS A 5 -12.32 9.66 28.26
N GLY A 6 -11.62 10.37 29.14
CA GLY A 6 -10.46 9.83 29.87
C GLY A 6 -9.12 9.92 29.12
N PHE A 7 -9.05 10.63 27.99
CA PHE A 7 -7.77 10.88 27.31
C PHE A 7 -6.98 11.97 28.06
N GLY A 8 -5.81 11.59 28.62
CA GLY A 8 -4.97 12.48 29.43
C GLY A 8 -4.20 13.55 28.66
N LYS A 9 -4.03 13.40 27.34
CA LYS A 9 -3.43 14.41 26.47
C LYS A 9 -4.20 14.45 25.14
N VAL A 10 -4.89 15.56 24.91
CA VAL A 10 -5.60 15.82 23.65
C VAL A 10 -4.80 16.87 22.90
N ILE A 11 -4.19 16.48 21.78
CA ILE A 11 -3.53 17.40 20.86
C ILE A 11 -4.57 17.78 19.81
N ASN A 12 -4.89 19.07 19.70
CA ASN A 12 -5.78 19.58 18.69
C ASN A 12 -4.94 20.17 17.55
N MET A 13 -5.03 19.59 16.36
CA MET A 13 -4.57 20.24 15.13
C MET A 13 -5.47 21.46 14.95
N ALA A 14 -4.97 22.68 15.16
CA ALA A 14 -5.80 23.89 15.21
C ALA A 14 -6.78 23.96 14.01
N GLY A 15 -8.09 23.91 14.30
CA GLY A 15 -9.17 23.93 13.30
C GLY A 15 -9.64 22.55 12.79
N GLY A 16 -8.91 21.47 13.07
CA GLY A 16 -9.20 20.13 12.55
C GLY A 16 -9.27 20.10 11.02
N ILE A 17 -10.05 19.19 10.44
CA ILE A 17 -10.30 19.18 8.98
C ILE A 17 -10.96 20.47 8.49
N LYS A 18 -11.69 21.19 9.36
CA LYS A 18 -12.32 22.48 9.00
C LYS A 18 -11.32 23.64 8.90
N GLY A 19 -10.11 23.49 9.45
CA GLY A 19 -9.01 24.44 9.32
C GLY A 19 -7.96 24.02 8.30
N TRP A 20 -8.16 22.87 7.65
CA TRP A 20 -7.27 22.36 6.62
C TRP A 20 -7.57 23.03 5.28
N ASN A 21 -6.58 23.73 4.74
CA ASN A 21 -6.69 24.49 3.48
C ASN A 21 -5.82 23.89 2.36
N SER A 22 -5.54 22.59 2.45
CA SER A 22 -4.70 21.86 1.48
C SER A 22 -5.48 20.66 0.94
N GLU A 23 -4.81 19.76 0.22
CA GLU A 23 -5.42 18.60 -0.43
C GLU A 23 -6.13 17.67 0.56
N THR A 24 -7.32 17.19 0.19
CA THR A 24 -8.10 16.21 0.97
C THR A 24 -8.07 14.85 0.29
N ALA A 25 -8.21 13.77 1.08
CA ALA A 25 -8.43 12.44 0.51
C ALA A 25 -9.64 12.44 -0.43
N VAL A 26 -9.49 11.71 -1.54
CA VAL A 26 -10.47 11.61 -2.63
C VAL A 26 -10.78 10.14 -2.89
N GLY A 27 -11.99 9.85 -3.38
CA GLY A 27 -12.45 8.48 -3.60
C GLY A 27 -13.41 7.99 -2.51
N PRO A 28 -14.05 6.83 -2.72
CA PRO A 28 -15.04 6.30 -1.80
C PRO A 28 -14.38 5.58 -0.61
N GLU A 29 -15.08 5.53 0.53
CA GLU A 29 -14.59 4.89 1.77
C GLU A 29 -14.43 3.36 1.67
N ASP A 30 -14.93 2.74 0.60
CA ASP A 30 -14.85 1.31 0.32
C ASP A 30 -13.84 0.98 -0.79
N LEU A 31 -13.06 1.97 -1.24
CA LEU A 31 -12.04 1.76 -2.27
C LEU A 31 -11.06 0.66 -1.87
N GLY A 32 -10.84 -0.28 -2.81
CA GLY A 32 -10.00 -1.47 -2.65
C GLY A 32 -10.62 -2.59 -1.80
N LEU A 33 -11.66 -2.34 -1.00
CA LEU A 33 -12.23 -3.35 -0.11
C LEU A 33 -13.02 -4.44 -0.83
N SER A 34 -13.37 -4.26 -2.10
CA SER A 34 -13.93 -5.34 -2.92
C SER A 34 -13.00 -6.55 -3.05
N LEU A 35 -11.70 -6.37 -2.76
CA LEU A 35 -10.71 -7.44 -2.69
C LEU A 35 -10.84 -8.31 -1.43
N PHE A 36 -11.49 -7.80 -0.36
CA PHE A 36 -11.59 -8.47 0.94
C PHE A 36 -13.04 -8.48 1.46
N THR A 37 -13.69 -9.65 1.36
CA THR A 37 -15.01 -9.91 1.93
C THR A 37 -14.98 -10.17 3.44
N GLY A 38 -13.80 -10.45 4.01
CA GLY A 38 -13.58 -10.77 5.43
C GLY A 38 -13.68 -12.28 5.76
N HIS A 39 -13.95 -13.10 4.75
CA HIS A 39 -14.10 -14.56 4.87
C HIS A 39 -12.99 -15.33 4.17
N GLU A 40 -12.04 -14.62 3.55
CA GLU A 40 -10.88 -15.21 2.90
C GLU A 40 -10.04 -16.00 3.91
N SER A 41 -9.53 -17.14 3.46
CA SER A 41 -8.46 -17.85 4.13
C SER A 41 -7.16 -17.02 4.11
N LEU A 42 -6.23 -17.35 5.01
CA LEU A 42 -4.90 -16.73 4.99
C LEU A 42 -4.19 -16.95 3.66
N GLU A 43 -4.40 -18.10 3.03
CA GLU A 43 -3.87 -18.41 1.70
C GLU A 43 -4.35 -17.41 0.65
N GLU A 44 -5.66 -17.19 0.55
CA GLU A 44 -6.25 -16.24 -0.40
C GLU A 44 -5.77 -14.81 -0.13
N VAL A 45 -5.67 -14.41 1.14
CA VAL A 45 -5.15 -13.09 1.52
C VAL A 45 -3.70 -12.90 1.07
N LEU A 46 -2.84 -13.91 1.23
CA LEU A 46 -1.45 -13.83 0.80
C LEU A 46 -1.32 -13.78 -0.72
N VAL A 47 -2.18 -14.49 -1.46
CA VAL A 47 -2.23 -14.39 -2.93
C VAL A 47 -2.67 -13.01 -3.39
N ILE A 48 -3.69 -12.43 -2.75
CA ILE A 48 -4.16 -11.06 -3.04
C ILE A 48 -3.04 -10.06 -2.74
N ALA A 49 -2.46 -10.11 -1.54
CA ALA A 49 -1.38 -9.21 -1.13
C ALA A 49 -0.22 -9.25 -2.13
N TYR A 50 0.30 -10.45 -2.43
CA TYR A 50 1.38 -10.61 -3.42
C TYR A 50 1.03 -10.00 -4.79
N SER A 51 -0.21 -10.18 -5.25
CA SER A 51 -0.67 -9.63 -6.53
C SER A 51 -0.62 -8.10 -6.54
N LEU A 52 -0.99 -7.47 -5.42
CA LEU A 52 -0.96 -6.02 -5.24
C LEU A 52 0.48 -5.49 -5.22
N GLU A 53 1.39 -6.13 -4.46
CA GLU A 53 2.83 -5.80 -4.45
C GLU A 53 3.44 -5.95 -5.85
N LYS A 54 3.03 -6.98 -6.60
CA LYS A 54 3.50 -7.21 -7.97
C LYS A 54 2.99 -6.15 -8.92
N GLY A 55 1.72 -5.75 -8.79
CA GLY A 55 1.15 -4.65 -9.56
C GLY A 55 1.89 -3.34 -9.31
N LEU A 56 2.21 -3.03 -8.05
CA LEU A 56 2.95 -1.84 -7.68
C LEU A 56 4.41 -1.87 -8.20
N PHE A 57 5.06 -3.02 -8.12
CA PHE A 57 6.36 -3.26 -8.73
C PHE A 57 6.35 -2.97 -10.24
N ASP A 58 5.39 -3.54 -10.98
CA ASP A 58 5.30 -3.39 -12.43
C ASP A 58 5.04 -1.94 -12.82
N PHE A 59 4.21 -1.23 -12.04
CA PHE A 59 4.03 0.20 -12.19
C PHE A 59 5.35 0.94 -12.04
N TYR A 60 6.08 0.77 -10.94
CA TYR A 60 7.32 1.49 -10.71
C TYR A 60 8.37 1.20 -11.78
N ILE A 61 8.50 -0.05 -12.23
CA ILE A 61 9.38 -0.41 -13.35
C ILE A 61 8.96 0.29 -14.64
N SER A 62 7.66 0.28 -14.98
CA SER A 62 7.17 0.95 -16.20
C SER A 62 7.45 2.46 -16.21
N MET A 63 7.42 3.11 -15.03
CA MET A 63 7.76 4.53 -14.91
C MET A 63 9.25 4.79 -15.23
N THR A 64 10.14 3.85 -14.95
CA THR A 64 11.57 4.01 -15.28
C THR A 64 11.86 4.06 -16.78
N GLU A 65 10.97 3.50 -17.61
CA GLU A 65 11.09 3.47 -19.06
C GLU A 65 10.70 4.81 -19.70
N ILE A 66 9.78 5.55 -19.08
CA ILE A 66 9.24 6.81 -19.61
C ILE A 66 9.92 8.05 -19.02
N ILE A 67 10.49 7.95 -17.81
CA ILE A 67 11.08 9.08 -17.10
C ILE A 67 12.51 9.35 -17.57
N THR A 68 12.78 10.60 -17.96
CA THR A 68 14.11 11.00 -18.46
C THR A 68 15.02 11.53 -17.36
N ASP A 69 14.47 12.17 -16.32
CA ASP A 69 15.26 12.64 -15.18
C ASP A 69 15.90 11.48 -14.42
N THR A 70 17.22 11.55 -14.25
CA THR A 70 17.99 10.45 -13.66
C THR A 70 17.67 10.24 -12.18
N LYS A 71 17.39 11.31 -11.42
CA LYS A 71 17.10 11.20 -9.99
C LYS A 71 15.71 10.62 -9.77
N VAL A 72 14.73 11.06 -10.54
CA VAL A 72 13.37 10.50 -10.48
C VAL A 72 13.38 9.03 -10.91
N ARG A 73 14.10 8.69 -11.99
CA ARG A 73 14.26 7.29 -12.40
C ARG A 73 14.93 6.45 -11.31
N GLN A 74 15.92 6.99 -10.60
CA GLN A 74 16.55 6.30 -9.48
C GLN A 74 15.56 6.07 -8.33
N LEU A 75 14.71 7.05 -8.01
CA LEU A 75 13.67 6.91 -7.00
C LEU A 75 12.69 5.78 -7.37
N PHE A 76 12.18 5.73 -8.60
CA PHE A 76 11.30 4.63 -9.04
C PHE A 76 11.98 3.26 -8.98
N ASN A 77 13.27 3.17 -9.31
CA ASN A 77 14.02 1.92 -9.13
C ASN A 77 14.17 1.53 -7.65
N GLN A 78 14.40 2.50 -6.76
CA GLN A 78 14.46 2.23 -5.32
C GLN A 78 13.11 1.70 -4.81
N LEU A 79 12.01 2.34 -5.20
CA LEU A 79 10.65 1.92 -4.88
C LEU A 79 10.36 0.50 -5.40
N SER A 80 10.66 0.19 -6.66
CA SER A 80 10.45 -1.17 -7.17
C SER A 80 11.27 -2.23 -6.43
N THR A 81 12.47 -1.89 -5.94
CA THR A 81 13.29 -2.84 -5.16
C THR A 81 12.69 -3.12 -3.77
N ILE A 82 11.88 -2.20 -3.24
CA ILE A 82 11.15 -2.40 -1.99
C ILE A 82 10.05 -3.45 -2.20
N GLU A 83 9.27 -3.31 -3.28
CA GLU A 83 8.18 -4.24 -3.62
C GLU A 83 8.65 -5.69 -3.79
N ILE A 84 9.87 -5.90 -4.30
CA ILE A 84 10.46 -7.25 -4.40
C ILE A 84 10.58 -7.89 -3.01
N LYS A 85 10.95 -7.12 -1.98
CA LYS A 85 11.08 -7.65 -0.61
C LYS A 85 9.73 -7.99 -0.01
N HIS A 86 8.69 -7.22 -0.35
CA HIS A 86 7.33 -7.53 0.05
C HIS A 86 6.87 -8.85 -0.57
N GLN A 87 7.04 -8.99 -1.89
CA GLN A 87 6.75 -10.22 -2.62
C GLN A 87 7.48 -11.43 -2.00
N GLU A 88 8.77 -11.30 -1.69
CA GLU A 88 9.57 -12.36 -1.04
C GLU A 88 9.03 -12.73 0.35
N ARG A 89 8.69 -11.73 1.18
CA ARG A 89 8.12 -11.95 2.51
C ARG A 89 6.77 -12.65 2.42
N VAL A 90 5.88 -12.19 1.54
CA VAL A 90 4.54 -12.78 1.35
C VAL A 90 4.65 -14.22 0.85
N LEU A 91 5.54 -14.48 -0.11
CA LEU A 91 5.82 -15.84 -0.59
C LEU A 91 6.40 -16.75 0.51
N ALA A 92 7.31 -16.22 1.35
CA ALA A 92 7.84 -16.97 2.47
C ALA A 92 6.74 -17.35 3.47
N GLU A 93 5.84 -16.40 3.80
CA GLU A 93 4.70 -16.65 4.69
C GLU A 93 3.73 -17.69 4.11
N TYR A 94 3.49 -17.66 2.80
CA TYR A 94 2.68 -18.67 2.11
C TYR A 94 3.33 -20.06 2.17
N ASN A 95 4.63 -20.15 1.88
CA ASN A 95 5.36 -21.42 1.93
C ASN A 95 5.36 -22.01 3.35
N ASP A 96 5.53 -21.16 4.36
CA ASP A 96 5.44 -21.55 5.77
C ASP A 96 4.03 -22.04 6.15
N LEU A 97 2.97 -21.42 5.62
CA LEU A 97 1.58 -21.86 5.81
C LEU A 97 1.34 -23.24 5.19
N LYS A 98 1.73 -23.43 3.93
CA LYS A 98 1.48 -24.66 3.15
C LYS A 98 2.42 -25.80 3.52
N LYS A 99 3.48 -25.53 4.28
CA LYS A 99 4.58 -26.47 4.56
C LYS A 99 5.15 -27.07 3.26
N ASN A 100 5.18 -26.24 2.23
CA ASN A 100 5.70 -26.56 0.91
C ASN A 100 6.53 -25.37 0.42
N HIS A 101 7.54 -25.61 -0.40
CA HIS A 101 8.36 -24.57 -0.99
C HIS A 101 8.08 -24.50 -2.48
N ILE A 102 7.15 -23.64 -2.87
CA ILE A 102 6.95 -23.28 -4.28
C ILE A 102 7.84 -22.11 -4.65
N THR A 103 8.25 -22.06 -5.92
CA THR A 103 9.02 -20.95 -6.46
C THR A 103 8.15 -19.72 -6.68
N ARG A 104 8.79 -18.58 -6.93
CA ARG A 104 8.10 -17.35 -7.32
C ARG A 104 7.25 -17.57 -8.57
N GLU A 105 7.83 -18.23 -9.57
CA GLU A 105 7.17 -18.48 -10.86
C GLU A 105 5.93 -19.37 -10.68
N GLU A 106 6.01 -20.37 -9.80
CA GLU A 106 4.88 -21.24 -9.47
C GLU A 106 3.79 -20.48 -8.70
N PHE A 107 4.18 -19.61 -7.76
CA PHE A 107 3.25 -18.78 -7.01
C PHE A 107 2.49 -17.82 -7.94
N GLU A 108 3.18 -17.20 -8.89
CA GLU A 108 2.63 -16.25 -9.87
C GLU A 108 1.68 -16.90 -10.89
N GLN A 109 1.58 -18.23 -10.97
CA GLN A 109 0.54 -18.91 -11.76
C GLN A 109 -0.84 -18.93 -11.09
N GLN A 110 -0.94 -18.54 -9.81
CA GLN A 110 -2.21 -18.47 -9.11
C GLN A 110 -3.08 -17.33 -9.67
N PRO A 111 -4.42 -17.44 -9.61
CA PRO A 111 -5.30 -16.38 -10.08
C PRO A 111 -5.03 -15.06 -9.34
N ALA A 112 -4.45 -14.10 -10.05
CA ALA A 112 -4.04 -12.81 -9.49
C ALA A 112 -5.10 -11.72 -9.68
N ALA A 113 -5.15 -10.77 -8.74
CA ALA A 113 -5.87 -9.52 -8.95
C ALA A 113 -5.09 -8.63 -9.93
N THR A 114 -5.77 -8.04 -10.92
CA THR A 114 -5.17 -7.04 -11.83
C THR A 114 -5.31 -5.64 -11.22
N MET A 115 -4.67 -5.41 -10.07
CA MET A 115 -4.66 -4.12 -9.38
C MET A 115 -3.28 -3.86 -8.76
N MET A 116 -2.93 -2.59 -8.57
CA MET A 116 -1.79 -2.20 -7.76
C MET A 116 -2.21 -2.11 -6.29
N GLU A 117 -1.21 -2.07 -5.41
CA GLU A 117 -1.42 -1.78 -4.00
C GLU A 117 -2.28 -0.55 -3.74
N GLY A 118 -3.12 -0.64 -2.71
CA GLY A 118 -4.20 0.32 -2.43
C GLY A 118 -5.46 0.15 -3.29
N GLY A 119 -5.46 -0.76 -4.28
CA GLY A 119 -6.66 -1.21 -4.97
C GLY A 119 -7.10 -0.35 -6.16
N LEU A 120 -6.16 0.35 -6.79
CA LEU A 120 -6.35 1.09 -8.04
C LEU A 120 -5.39 0.57 -9.12
N THR A 121 -5.69 0.84 -10.39
CA THR A 121 -4.74 0.61 -11.49
C THR A 121 -3.75 1.78 -11.64
N THR A 122 -2.70 1.58 -12.44
CA THR A 122 -1.75 2.62 -12.84
C THR A 122 -2.47 3.86 -13.40
N GLU A 123 -3.38 3.64 -14.34
CA GLU A 123 -4.12 4.72 -15.00
C GLU A 123 -5.00 5.48 -14.02
N GLU A 124 -5.62 4.79 -13.07
CA GLU A 124 -6.44 5.39 -12.03
C GLU A 124 -5.60 6.26 -11.09
N TYR A 125 -4.44 5.78 -10.64
CA TYR A 125 -3.53 6.57 -9.80
C TYR A 125 -3.01 7.82 -10.50
N LEU A 126 -2.58 7.68 -11.76
CA LEU A 126 -2.11 8.81 -12.56
C LEU A 126 -3.23 9.81 -12.86
N ALA A 127 -4.46 9.34 -13.09
CA ALA A 127 -5.61 10.20 -13.32
C ALA A 127 -6.08 10.92 -12.04
N LEU A 128 -5.96 10.26 -10.89
CA LEU A 128 -6.37 10.79 -9.59
C LEU A 128 -5.41 11.87 -9.09
N TYR A 129 -4.11 11.58 -9.08
CA TYR A 129 -3.10 12.46 -8.51
C TYR A 129 -2.47 13.42 -9.52
N LYS A 130 -2.46 13.06 -10.82
CA LYS A 130 -1.85 13.84 -11.90
C LYS A 130 -0.47 14.41 -11.54
N PRO A 131 0.45 13.55 -11.05
CA PRO A 131 1.74 14.02 -10.57
C PRO A 131 2.58 14.59 -11.72
N ASP A 132 3.38 15.62 -11.44
CA ASP A 132 4.49 15.97 -12.32
C ASP A 132 5.58 14.89 -12.18
N LEU A 133 5.70 14.02 -13.19
CA LEU A 133 6.67 12.91 -13.18
C LEU A 133 8.13 13.37 -13.37
N ASP A 134 8.39 14.66 -13.57
CA ASP A 134 9.73 15.24 -13.51
C ASP A 134 10.03 15.87 -12.13
N SER A 135 9.04 15.93 -11.23
CA SER A 135 9.16 16.42 -9.85
C SER A 135 9.38 15.27 -8.87
N ILE A 136 10.57 15.20 -8.27
CA ILE A 136 10.86 14.24 -7.18
C ILE A 136 9.82 14.37 -6.07
N ARG A 137 9.42 15.60 -5.73
CA ARG A 137 8.45 15.85 -4.66
C ARG A 137 7.09 15.24 -5.00
N ASP A 138 6.63 15.38 -6.24
CA ASP A 138 5.32 14.86 -6.66
C ASP A 138 5.35 13.34 -6.75
N VAL A 139 6.48 12.76 -7.18
CA VAL A 139 6.67 11.30 -7.21
C VAL A 139 6.72 10.71 -5.79
N VAL A 140 7.45 11.35 -4.86
CA VAL A 140 7.41 10.94 -3.45
C VAL A 140 6.00 11.08 -2.89
N SER A 141 5.28 12.14 -3.23
CA SER A 141 3.90 12.35 -2.78
C SER A 141 2.93 11.30 -3.36
N LEU A 142 3.12 10.89 -4.62
CA LEU A 142 2.38 9.80 -5.25
C LEU A 142 2.64 8.49 -4.51
N ALA A 143 3.91 8.13 -4.29
CA ALA A 143 4.28 6.92 -3.56
C ALA A 143 3.65 6.92 -2.16
N MET A 144 3.76 8.03 -1.43
CA MET A 144 3.09 8.17 -0.12
C MET A 144 1.56 8.04 -0.20
N GLY A 145 0.94 8.50 -1.29
CA GLY A 145 -0.50 8.33 -1.53
C GLY A 145 -0.88 6.86 -1.72
N ILE A 146 -0.09 6.10 -2.48
CA ILE A 146 -0.29 4.65 -2.70
C ILE A 146 -0.12 3.89 -1.38
N GLU A 147 1.00 4.12 -0.68
CA GLU A 147 1.35 3.51 0.62
C GLU A 147 0.30 3.82 1.70
N GLY A 148 -0.20 5.06 1.72
CA GLY A 148 -1.27 5.48 2.62
C GLY A 148 -2.59 4.77 2.33
N GLN A 149 -2.92 4.60 1.06
CA GLN A 149 -4.11 3.86 0.64
C GLN A 149 -3.98 2.36 0.94
N ALA A 150 -2.79 1.78 0.77
CA ALA A 150 -2.51 0.39 1.12
C ALA A 150 -2.57 0.13 2.63
N LEU A 151 -1.94 0.99 3.43
CA LEU A 151 -2.05 0.98 4.89
C LEU A 151 -3.52 0.97 5.34
N ASP A 152 -4.32 1.87 4.79
CA ASP A 152 -5.75 1.97 5.11
C ASP A 152 -6.54 0.75 4.63
N LEU A 153 -6.28 0.25 3.42
CA LEU A 153 -6.87 -0.96 2.87
C LEU A 153 -6.63 -2.18 3.77
N TYR A 154 -5.38 -2.48 4.09
CA TYR A 154 -5.02 -3.63 4.93
C TYR A 154 -5.52 -3.48 6.36
N SER A 155 -5.52 -2.27 6.93
CA SER A 155 -6.09 -2.00 8.25
C SER A 155 -7.59 -2.29 8.30
N ARG A 156 -8.35 -1.80 7.29
CA ARG A 156 -9.79 -2.05 7.18
C ARG A 156 -10.10 -3.53 6.90
N ALA A 157 -9.31 -4.20 6.06
CA ALA A 157 -9.43 -5.63 5.81
C ALA A 157 -9.19 -6.45 7.09
N ALA A 158 -8.18 -6.08 7.88
CA ALA A 158 -7.88 -6.72 9.17
C ALA A 158 -9.02 -6.55 10.20
N ASP A 159 -9.77 -5.46 10.13
CA ASP A 159 -10.95 -5.24 10.98
C ASP A 159 -12.18 -6.03 10.53
N ARG A 160 -12.27 -6.37 9.24
CA ARG A 160 -13.31 -7.26 8.68
C ARG A 160 -12.99 -8.74 8.83
N ALA A 161 -11.72 -9.09 8.98
CA ALA A 161 -11.25 -10.47 9.07
C ALA A 161 -11.90 -11.23 10.25
N SER A 162 -12.60 -12.32 9.92
CA SER A 162 -13.20 -13.22 10.91
C SER A 162 -12.17 -14.12 11.62
N ASN A 163 -11.01 -14.35 10.98
CA ASN A 163 -9.92 -15.18 11.49
C ASN A 163 -8.80 -14.32 12.08
N LYS A 164 -8.34 -14.68 13.29
CA LYS A 164 -7.25 -13.97 14.00
C LYS A 164 -5.90 -14.05 13.28
N GLU A 165 -5.57 -15.16 12.64
CA GLU A 165 -4.33 -15.33 11.88
C GLU A 165 -4.31 -14.42 10.66
N VAL A 166 -5.43 -14.36 9.93
CA VAL A 166 -5.65 -13.42 8.81
C VAL A 166 -5.51 -11.99 9.28
N LYS A 167 -6.20 -11.62 10.37
CA LYS A 167 -6.09 -10.28 10.97
C LYS A 167 -4.63 -9.91 11.28
N ASN A 168 -3.88 -10.81 11.88
CA ASN A 168 -2.48 -10.55 12.24
C ASN A 168 -1.58 -10.40 11.00
N SER A 169 -1.80 -11.21 9.97
CA SER A 169 -1.05 -11.11 8.71
C SER A 169 -1.32 -9.76 8.04
N LEU A 170 -2.59 -9.37 7.88
CA LEU A 170 -2.96 -8.07 7.30
C LEU A 170 -2.40 -6.87 8.09
N LEU A 171 -2.44 -6.91 9.43
CA LEU A 171 -1.85 -5.86 10.27
C LEU A 171 -0.33 -5.76 10.13
N LYS A 172 0.35 -6.88 9.87
CA LYS A 172 1.79 -6.89 9.62
C LYS A 172 2.13 -6.17 8.32
N ILE A 173 1.36 -6.41 7.25
CA ILE A 173 1.52 -5.68 5.98
C ILE A 173 1.24 -4.18 6.19
N ALA A 174 0.13 -3.84 6.85
CA ALA A 174 -0.18 -2.45 7.20
C ALA A 174 0.94 -1.74 7.99
N ASP A 175 1.62 -2.44 8.90
CA ASP A 175 2.74 -1.87 9.66
C ASP A 175 4.00 -1.65 8.80
N GLU A 176 4.19 -2.41 7.72
CA GLU A 176 5.26 -2.22 6.74
C GLU A 176 5.01 -0.94 5.93
N GLU A 177 3.81 -0.73 5.40
CA GLU A 177 3.45 0.50 4.66
C GLU A 177 3.56 1.75 5.56
N ARG A 178 3.24 1.60 6.86
CA ARG A 178 3.48 2.69 7.82
C ARG A 178 4.96 3.03 7.97
N ALA A 179 5.85 2.06 7.87
CA ALA A 179 7.29 2.29 7.91
C ALA A 179 7.77 2.99 6.64
N HIS A 180 7.23 2.64 5.47
CA HIS A 180 7.51 3.30 4.19
C HIS A 180 7.08 4.75 4.18
N LEU A 181 5.88 5.07 4.67
CA LEU A 181 5.43 6.46 4.81
C LEU A 181 6.41 7.33 5.62
N ARG A 182 7.05 6.77 6.64
CA ARG A 182 8.08 7.50 7.42
C ARG A 182 9.36 7.71 6.62
N GLN A 183 9.79 6.70 5.86
CA GLN A 183 10.99 6.78 5.02
C GLN A 183 10.79 7.78 3.88
N LEU A 184 9.64 7.72 3.20
CA LEU A 184 9.27 8.65 2.14
C LEU A 184 9.08 10.08 2.65
N GLY A 185 8.45 10.25 3.82
CA GLY A 185 8.31 11.56 4.44
C GLY A 185 9.65 12.24 4.70
N ALA A 186 10.68 11.47 5.09
CA ALA A 186 12.04 11.99 5.30
C ALA A 186 12.74 12.46 4.01
N LEU A 187 12.20 12.15 2.83
CA LEU A 187 12.69 12.66 1.54
C LEU A 187 12.08 14.03 1.17
N LEU A 188 11.06 14.48 1.90
CA LEU A 188 10.37 15.76 1.69
C LEU A 188 10.83 16.89 2.62
N ASP A 189 11.62 16.55 3.65
CA ASP A 189 12.24 17.49 4.60
C ASP A 189 13.54 18.11 4.07
#